data_AF-A0A9N9Y7L7-F1
#
_entry.id   AF-A0A9N9Y7L7-F1
#
_cell.length_a   1.000
_cell.length_b   1.000
_cell.length_c   1.000
_cell.angle_alpha   90.00
_cell.angle_beta   90.00
_cell.angle_gamma   90.00
#
_symmetry.space_group_name_H-M   'P 1'
#
loop_
_entity.id
_entity.type
_entity.pdbx_description
1 polymer ?
#
loop_
_entity_poly.entity_id
_entity_poly.type
_entity_poly.pdbx_seq_one_letter_code
_entity_poly.pdbx_strand_id
1 'polypeptide(L)'
;MATESYHFPEFDLLPEVDGQPQGCLWGFFDQGLRRDELGTLNLLTASAVVKARDEIRCGTHVQLDWNLEGLRFPGCGRIGLTHRVVDLRSEGLVALDDEIHFNTQNSSQWDSLKHWAVQSKGIFYNNLSFQEAQDTPRNGFHSISTDQLTPLEIPVAYIYTDVCQKGGIVGRGVLADWVRWWELTRPEIPLPQVNSPHAIPISEIEEVLNYQNTTPRQGDILFLRTGYIRWYNQADETSVMQEAGGNIGLESNMDSVRWLYSKHFAAVAADNLAFEAEPAPGGNMLHDWLLGYWGTPIGELFDLEGLSQECERQKRWSFFLTSAPLNVTGGVASPPNAIAIF
;
A
#
# COMPACT_ATOMS: atom_id res chain seq x y z
N MET A 1 -23.15 -18.17 -0.67
CA MET A 1 -21.74 -18.05 -0.22
C MET A 1 -21.80 -17.49 1.20
N ALA A 2 -21.14 -18.13 2.16
CA ALA A 2 -21.08 -17.58 3.52
C ALA A 2 -20.36 -16.22 3.43
N THR A 3 -20.95 -15.18 3.99
CA THR A 3 -20.29 -13.88 4.14
C THR A 3 -19.25 -14.04 5.24
N GLU A 4 -17.99 -14.22 4.88
CA GLU A 4 -16.89 -14.11 5.85
C GLU A 4 -16.95 -12.71 6.47
N SER A 5 -17.14 -12.66 7.79
CA SER A 5 -17.17 -11.42 8.55
C SER A 5 -16.14 -11.51 9.67
N TYR A 6 -15.08 -10.73 9.54
CA TYR A 6 -14.05 -10.61 10.57
C TYR A 6 -14.53 -9.64 11.65
N HIS A 7 -14.46 -10.08 12.90
CA HIS A 7 -14.77 -9.26 14.06
C HIS A 7 -13.48 -9.08 14.86
N PHE A 8 -13.03 -7.84 14.95
CA PHE A 8 -11.80 -7.50 15.66
C PHE A 8 -12.15 -7.10 17.11
N PRO A 9 -11.45 -7.65 18.11
CA PRO A 9 -11.43 -7.06 19.44
C PRO A 9 -10.85 -5.64 19.42
N GLU A 10 -11.12 -4.85 20.44
CA GLU A 10 -10.37 -3.62 20.67
C GLU A 10 -8.88 -3.92 20.83
N PHE A 11 -8.01 -2.96 20.48
CA PHE A 11 -6.55 -3.16 20.41
C PHE A 11 -5.96 -3.80 21.68
N ASP A 12 -6.38 -3.32 22.86
CA ASP A 12 -5.90 -3.80 24.18
C ASP A 12 -6.57 -5.12 24.63
N LEU A 13 -7.56 -5.59 23.89
CA LEU A 13 -8.28 -6.84 24.15
C LEU A 13 -7.93 -7.94 23.12
N LEU A 14 -7.02 -7.65 22.18
CA LEU A 14 -6.48 -8.66 21.29
C LEU A 14 -5.77 -9.75 22.11
N PRO A 15 -5.93 -11.03 21.75
CA PRO A 15 -5.15 -12.11 22.35
C PRO A 15 -3.65 -11.84 22.22
N GLU A 16 -2.90 -12.09 23.29
CA GLU A 16 -1.45 -11.97 23.27
C GLU A 16 -0.83 -12.99 22.30
N VAL A 17 0.15 -12.54 21.52
CA VAL A 17 1.00 -13.39 20.69
C VAL A 17 2.36 -13.48 21.37
N ASP A 18 2.80 -14.70 21.69
CA ASP A 18 4.02 -14.91 22.46
C ASP A 18 5.25 -14.21 21.85
N GLY A 19 5.97 -13.47 22.69
CA GLY A 19 7.13 -12.67 22.29
C GLY A 19 6.83 -11.45 21.40
N GLN A 20 5.57 -11.09 21.16
CA GLN A 20 5.17 -9.94 20.33
C GLN A 20 4.50 -8.83 21.15
N PRO A 21 4.54 -7.57 20.69
CA PRO A 21 3.82 -6.49 21.37
C PRO A 21 2.30 -6.71 21.34
N GLN A 22 1.60 -6.16 22.33
CA GLN A 22 0.14 -6.09 22.34
C GLN A 22 -0.36 -5.46 21.04
N GLY A 23 -1.34 -6.07 20.39
CA GLY A 23 -1.87 -5.60 19.10
C GLY A 23 -1.35 -6.33 17.86
N CYS A 24 -0.44 -7.31 18.02
CA CYS A 24 -0.01 -8.19 16.93
C CYS A 24 -1.17 -9.07 16.43
N LEU A 25 -1.33 -9.21 15.11
CA LEU A 25 -2.43 -9.98 14.48
C LEU A 25 -1.99 -11.35 13.93
N TRP A 26 -0.81 -11.85 14.31
CA TRP A 26 -0.36 -13.15 13.87
C TRP A 26 -1.32 -14.26 14.34
N GLY A 27 -1.63 -15.19 13.45
CA GLY A 27 -2.63 -16.23 13.71
C GLY A 27 -4.09 -15.78 13.54
N PHE A 28 -4.39 -14.48 13.44
CA PHE A 28 -5.77 -14.01 13.35
C PHE A 28 -6.47 -14.45 12.05
N PHE A 29 -5.74 -14.45 10.93
CA PHE A 29 -6.24 -14.84 9.62
C PHE A 29 -5.91 -16.29 9.24
N ASP A 30 -5.22 -17.04 10.12
CA ASP A 30 -4.82 -18.42 9.85
C ASP A 30 -6.05 -19.33 9.63
N GLN A 31 -5.90 -20.32 8.75
CA GLN A 31 -6.93 -21.30 8.45
C GLN A 31 -6.49 -22.69 8.92
N GLY A 32 -6.95 -23.08 10.12
CA GLY A 32 -6.55 -24.35 10.73
C GLY A 32 -5.06 -24.35 11.10
N LEU A 33 -4.28 -25.25 10.47
CA LEU A 33 -2.82 -25.32 10.66
C LEU A 33 -2.03 -24.49 9.65
N ARG A 34 -2.71 -23.84 8.70
CA ARG A 34 -2.07 -23.04 7.65
C ARG A 34 -1.95 -21.59 8.11
N ARG A 35 -0.71 -21.12 8.12
CA ARG A 35 -0.38 -19.71 8.34
C ARG A 35 -0.85 -18.86 7.17
N ASP A 36 -1.45 -17.73 7.49
CA ASP A 36 -1.82 -16.71 6.53
C ASP A 36 -0.59 -15.94 6.01
N GLU A 37 -0.68 -15.51 4.75
CA GLU A 37 0.34 -14.74 4.02
C GLU A 37 -0.25 -13.49 3.33
N LEU A 38 -1.56 -13.24 3.49
CA LEU A 38 -2.28 -12.11 2.88
C LEU A 38 -2.52 -10.95 3.86
N GLY A 39 -2.53 -11.25 5.16
CA GLY A 39 -2.88 -10.35 6.24
C GLY A 39 -4.22 -9.67 6.04
N THR A 40 -4.25 -8.35 6.11
CA THR A 40 -5.49 -7.57 6.05
C THR A 40 -6.12 -7.53 4.66
N LEU A 41 -5.44 -8.00 3.60
CA LEU A 41 -6.08 -8.24 2.31
C LEU A 41 -7.16 -9.33 2.38
N ASN A 42 -7.19 -10.14 3.43
CA ASN A 42 -8.31 -11.03 3.73
C ASN A 42 -9.65 -10.28 3.92
N LEU A 43 -9.61 -9.00 4.30
CA LEU A 43 -10.78 -8.14 4.44
C LEU A 43 -11.46 -7.78 3.10
N LEU A 44 -10.75 -7.94 1.98
CA LEU A 44 -11.30 -7.82 0.62
C LEU A 44 -12.11 -9.07 0.25
N THR A 45 -13.14 -9.34 1.04
CA THR A 45 -14.06 -10.46 0.82
C THR A 45 -14.92 -10.23 -0.42
N ALA A 46 -15.46 -11.30 -1.01
CA ALA A 46 -16.39 -11.18 -2.14
C ALA A 46 -17.58 -10.25 -1.83
N SER A 47 -18.09 -10.25 -0.59
CA SER A 47 -19.16 -9.34 -0.19
C SER A 47 -18.69 -7.89 -0.11
N ALA A 48 -17.46 -7.62 0.33
CA ALA A 48 -16.90 -6.27 0.36
C ALA A 48 -16.72 -5.73 -1.06
N VAL A 49 -16.18 -6.54 -1.98
CA VAL A 49 -16.00 -6.18 -3.40
C VAL A 49 -17.34 -5.91 -4.09
N VAL A 50 -18.35 -6.76 -3.86
CA VAL A 50 -19.71 -6.53 -4.41
C VAL A 50 -20.32 -5.23 -3.90
N LYS A 51 -20.10 -4.86 -2.62
CA LYS A 51 -20.55 -3.57 -2.08
C LYS A 51 -19.78 -2.40 -2.68
N ALA A 52 -18.47 -2.54 -2.88
CA ALA A 52 -17.63 -1.49 -3.46
C ALA A 52 -18.08 -1.10 -4.88
N ARG A 53 -18.69 -2.02 -5.65
CA ARG A 53 -19.29 -1.73 -6.96
C ARG A 53 -20.23 -0.53 -6.93
N ASP A 54 -20.92 -0.27 -5.81
CA ASP A 54 -21.87 0.85 -5.69
C ASP A 54 -21.17 2.23 -5.69
N GLU A 55 -19.84 2.26 -5.59
CA GLU A 55 -19.02 3.45 -5.82
C GLU A 55 -18.88 3.80 -7.31
N ILE A 56 -19.13 2.85 -8.23
CA ILE A 56 -19.17 3.06 -9.69
C ILE A 56 -20.54 3.61 -10.08
N ARG A 57 -20.65 4.92 -10.22
CA ARG A 57 -21.88 5.66 -10.51
C ARG A 57 -21.86 6.36 -11.87
N CYS A 58 -20.69 6.73 -12.37
CA CYS A 58 -20.57 7.44 -13.65
C CYS A 58 -19.57 6.83 -14.65
N GLY A 59 -18.72 5.89 -14.21
CA GLY A 59 -17.72 5.22 -15.05
C GLY A 59 -16.47 6.07 -15.35
N THR A 60 -16.38 7.27 -14.77
CA THR A 60 -15.14 8.06 -14.81
C THR A 60 -14.08 7.33 -14.01
N HIS A 61 -12.85 7.31 -14.53
CA HIS A 61 -11.75 6.61 -13.88
C HIS A 61 -10.45 7.41 -13.96
N VAL A 62 -9.59 7.17 -12.99
CA VAL A 62 -8.29 7.82 -12.84
C VAL A 62 -7.24 6.74 -12.58
N GLN A 63 -6.21 6.69 -13.41
CA GLN A 63 -5.03 5.87 -13.15
C GLN A 63 -4.21 6.54 -12.03
N LEU A 64 -3.83 5.76 -11.03
CA LEU A 64 -3.13 6.24 -9.84
C LEU A 64 -1.62 5.97 -9.88
N ASP A 65 -1.15 5.35 -10.95
CA ASP A 65 0.26 5.11 -11.17
C ASP A 65 0.93 6.42 -11.62
N TRP A 66 1.94 6.82 -10.87
CA TRP A 66 2.90 7.81 -11.30
C TRP A 66 3.80 7.24 -12.39
N ASN A 67 4.35 8.11 -13.24
CA ASN A 67 5.23 7.68 -14.31
C ASN A 67 6.42 6.88 -13.72
N LEU A 68 6.79 5.76 -14.34
CA LEU A 68 7.94 4.94 -13.90
C LEU A 68 9.28 5.71 -13.95
N GLU A 69 9.36 6.77 -14.76
CA GLU A 69 10.47 7.73 -14.83
C GLU A 69 10.29 8.94 -13.90
N GLY A 70 9.17 9.03 -13.17
CA GLY A 70 8.80 10.19 -12.36
C GLY A 70 9.81 10.49 -11.26
N LEU A 71 10.30 9.44 -10.58
CA LEU A 71 11.35 9.58 -9.57
C LEU A 71 12.73 9.68 -10.25
N ARG A 72 13.17 10.92 -10.49
CA ARG A 72 14.44 11.23 -11.16
C ARG A 72 15.68 10.79 -10.38
N PHE A 73 15.60 10.83 -9.05
CA PHE A 73 16.72 10.52 -8.15
C PHE A 73 16.28 9.49 -7.11
N PRO A 74 16.35 8.19 -7.44
CA PRO A 74 15.94 7.14 -6.51
C PRO A 74 16.87 7.06 -5.29
N GLY A 75 16.28 6.95 -4.11
CA GLY A 75 17.01 6.80 -2.84
C GLY A 75 17.61 5.41 -2.64
N CYS A 76 18.35 5.24 -1.53
CA CYS A 76 18.80 3.93 -1.03
C CYS A 76 19.62 3.08 -2.02
N GLY A 77 20.29 3.71 -3.00
CA GLY A 77 21.07 3.01 -4.03
C GLY A 77 20.22 2.24 -5.06
N ARG A 78 18.91 2.51 -5.12
CA ARG A 78 18.01 1.95 -6.14
C ARG A 78 18.40 2.47 -7.53
N ILE A 79 18.27 1.62 -8.54
CA ILE A 79 18.41 2.00 -9.94
C ILE A 79 17.09 2.57 -10.46
N GLY A 80 17.20 3.60 -11.31
CA GLY A 80 16.06 4.12 -12.07
C GLY A 80 15.62 3.19 -13.21
N LEU A 81 14.62 3.63 -13.98
CA LEU A 81 14.16 2.91 -15.17
C LEU A 81 15.19 3.00 -16.30
N THR A 82 15.52 1.85 -16.88
CA THR A 82 16.08 1.75 -18.23
C THR A 82 15.01 1.17 -19.14
N HIS A 83 14.73 1.83 -20.27
CA HIS A 83 13.77 1.38 -21.28
C HIS A 83 14.46 1.31 -22.65
N ARG A 84 14.39 0.15 -23.30
CA ARG A 84 14.96 -0.08 -24.63
C ARG A 84 13.90 -0.60 -25.60
N VAL A 85 13.54 0.23 -26.59
CA VAL A 85 12.67 -0.19 -27.69
C VAL A 85 13.47 -1.01 -28.71
N VAL A 86 12.95 -2.18 -29.08
CA VAL A 86 13.54 -3.14 -30.01
C VAL A 86 12.82 -3.05 -31.36
N ASP A 87 13.59 -2.83 -32.43
CA ASP A 87 13.09 -2.78 -33.80
C ASP A 87 13.15 -4.18 -34.44
N LEU A 88 11.99 -4.74 -34.80
CA LEU A 88 11.88 -6.10 -35.35
C LEU A 88 12.01 -6.17 -36.88
N ARG A 89 12.39 -5.08 -37.56
CA ARG A 89 12.61 -5.09 -39.02
C ARG A 89 13.76 -6.01 -39.44
N SER A 90 14.75 -6.21 -38.57
CA SER A 90 15.81 -7.21 -38.76
C SER A 90 15.27 -8.65 -38.85
N GLU A 91 14.10 -8.91 -38.25
CA GLU A 91 13.38 -10.19 -38.30
C GLU A 91 12.35 -10.25 -39.45
N GLY A 92 12.27 -9.19 -40.27
CA GLY A 92 11.32 -9.10 -41.38
C GLY A 92 9.90 -8.66 -40.96
N LEU A 93 9.72 -8.18 -39.72
CA LEU A 93 8.45 -7.70 -39.19
C LEU A 93 8.45 -6.16 -39.11
N VAL A 94 7.31 -5.52 -39.41
CA VAL A 94 7.10 -4.09 -39.12
C VAL A 94 6.41 -3.99 -37.76
N ALA A 95 7.20 -4.19 -36.70
CA ALA A 95 6.74 -4.23 -35.31
C ALA A 95 7.84 -3.72 -34.37
N LEU A 96 7.43 -3.36 -33.14
CA LEU A 96 8.31 -2.92 -32.06
C LEU A 96 8.00 -3.76 -30.82
N ASP A 97 9.05 -4.20 -30.14
CA ASP A 97 9.01 -4.72 -28.78
C ASP A 97 9.77 -3.75 -27.85
N ASP A 98 9.80 -4.01 -26.55
CA ASP A 98 10.61 -3.26 -25.60
C ASP A 98 11.14 -4.12 -24.44
N GLU A 99 12.16 -3.59 -23.75
CA GLU A 99 12.69 -4.13 -22.51
C GLU A 99 12.76 -3.03 -21.44
N ILE A 100 12.32 -3.37 -20.22
CA ILE A 100 12.40 -2.50 -19.06
C ILE A 100 13.23 -3.14 -17.94
N HIS A 101 14.06 -2.34 -17.27
CA HIS A 101 14.85 -2.77 -16.11
C HIS A 101 14.86 -1.66 -15.06
N PHE A 102 14.39 -1.96 -13.85
CA PHE A 102 14.17 -1.00 -12.77
C PHE A 102 14.04 -1.69 -11.41
N ASN A 103 14.21 -0.96 -10.31
CA ASN A 103 13.77 -1.42 -8.99
C ASN A 103 12.24 -1.29 -8.88
N THR A 104 11.56 -2.32 -8.35
CA THR A 104 10.09 -2.28 -8.16
C THR A 104 9.62 -1.20 -7.16
N GLN A 105 10.56 -0.59 -6.42
CA GLN A 105 10.33 0.50 -5.48
C GLN A 105 10.81 1.87 -6.02
N ASN A 106 10.69 2.08 -7.34
CA ASN A 106 11.21 3.26 -8.04
C ASN A 106 10.14 4.28 -8.46
N SER A 107 8.87 3.95 -8.31
CA SER A 107 7.73 4.83 -8.62
C SER A 107 6.55 4.35 -7.78
N SER A 108 5.31 4.65 -8.17
CA SER A 108 4.14 4.07 -7.51
C SER A 108 4.33 2.57 -7.33
N GLN A 109 4.10 2.10 -6.11
CA GLN A 109 4.41 0.73 -5.71
C GLN A 109 3.47 0.26 -4.62
N TRP A 110 3.20 -1.04 -4.57
CA TRP A 110 2.82 -1.73 -3.36
C TRP A 110 4.02 -2.47 -2.80
N ASP A 111 4.17 -2.44 -1.48
CA ASP A 111 5.12 -3.24 -0.72
C ASP A 111 4.43 -4.46 -0.13
N SER A 112 5.03 -5.62 -0.36
CA SER A 112 4.52 -6.88 0.18
C SER A 112 4.93 -7.05 1.64
N LEU A 113 4.36 -8.06 2.30
CA LEU A 113 4.69 -8.40 3.69
C LEU A 113 6.12 -8.94 3.85
N LYS A 114 6.85 -9.13 2.73
CA LYS A 114 8.28 -9.45 2.65
C LYS A 114 9.18 -8.21 2.52
N HIS A 115 8.63 -7.03 2.26
CA HIS A 115 9.44 -5.83 2.02
C HIS A 115 10.25 -5.39 3.23
N TRP A 116 9.60 -5.37 4.39
CA TRP A 116 10.15 -4.82 5.61
C TRP A 116 10.00 -5.82 6.76
N ALA A 117 11.11 -6.22 7.35
CA ALA A 117 11.10 -6.99 8.59
C ALA A 117 10.90 -6.06 9.77
N VAL A 118 10.30 -6.57 10.85
CA VAL A 118 10.34 -5.91 12.15
C VAL A 118 11.80 -5.73 12.55
N GLN A 119 12.30 -4.50 12.53
CA GLN A 119 13.75 -4.22 12.57
C GLN A 119 14.42 -4.76 13.84
N SER A 120 13.73 -4.67 14.98
CA SER A 120 14.25 -5.15 16.26
C SER A 120 14.40 -6.68 16.36
N LYS A 121 13.80 -7.44 15.44
CA LYS A 121 13.71 -8.90 15.51
C LYS A 121 14.17 -9.63 14.24
N GLY A 122 14.20 -8.96 13.09
CA GLY A 122 14.56 -9.59 11.80
C GLY A 122 13.56 -10.64 11.33
N ILE A 123 12.28 -10.44 11.66
CA ILE A 123 11.18 -11.35 11.30
C ILE A 123 10.08 -10.57 10.56
N PHE A 124 9.45 -11.25 9.59
CA PHE A 124 8.36 -10.73 8.78
C PHE A 124 7.01 -11.22 9.31
N TYR A 125 5.93 -10.85 8.61
CA TYR A 125 4.57 -11.24 8.96
C TYR A 125 4.42 -12.74 9.26
N ASN A 126 3.66 -13.04 10.30
CA ASN A 126 3.33 -14.38 10.78
C ASN A 126 4.57 -15.24 11.13
N ASN A 127 5.58 -14.60 11.72
CA ASN A 127 6.82 -15.20 12.20
C ASN A 127 7.64 -15.89 11.09
N LEU A 128 7.66 -15.30 9.89
CA LEU A 128 8.57 -15.70 8.81
C LEU A 128 9.97 -15.17 9.14
N SER A 129 10.95 -16.07 9.32
CA SER A 129 12.33 -15.66 9.58
C SER A 129 12.97 -15.01 8.35
N PHE A 130 14.01 -14.20 8.56
CA PHE A 130 14.74 -13.59 7.45
C PHE A 130 15.30 -14.62 6.45
N GLN A 131 15.86 -15.72 6.95
CA GLN A 131 16.40 -16.79 6.09
C GLN A 131 15.28 -17.43 5.25
N GLU A 132 14.14 -17.78 5.84
CA GLU A 132 13.00 -18.32 5.08
C GLU A 132 12.46 -17.32 4.05
N ALA A 133 12.48 -16.01 4.35
CA ALA A 133 12.02 -14.98 3.41
C ALA A 133 12.92 -14.88 2.17
N GLN A 134 14.22 -15.15 2.32
CA GLN A 134 15.19 -15.24 1.22
C GLN A 134 15.02 -16.54 0.42
N ASP A 135 14.75 -17.65 1.10
CA ASP A 135 14.77 -18.98 0.49
C ASP A 135 13.42 -19.40 -0.12
N THR A 136 12.32 -18.74 0.26
CA THR A 136 10.96 -19.11 -0.13
C THR A 136 10.20 -17.92 -0.72
N PRO A 137 9.16 -18.11 -1.53
CA PRO A 137 8.36 -17.02 -2.05
C PRO A 137 7.32 -16.47 -1.06
N ARG A 138 7.25 -17.00 0.18
CA ARG A 138 6.22 -16.65 1.17
C ARG A 138 6.15 -15.15 1.46
N ASN A 139 4.97 -14.63 1.79
CA ASN A 139 4.73 -13.20 2.09
C ASN A 139 5.03 -12.22 0.94
N GLY A 140 5.39 -12.70 -0.27
CA GLY A 140 5.50 -11.89 -1.48
C GLY A 140 4.17 -11.74 -2.22
N PHE A 141 4.11 -10.89 -3.26
CA PHE A 141 2.88 -10.67 -4.06
C PHE A 141 2.43 -11.88 -4.89
N HIS A 142 3.35 -12.78 -5.21
CA HIS A 142 3.07 -14.07 -5.84
C HIS A 142 3.87 -15.17 -5.14
N SER A 143 3.19 -16.15 -4.57
CA SER A 143 3.75 -17.29 -3.86
C SER A 143 3.11 -18.55 -4.42
N ILE A 144 3.87 -19.33 -5.17
CA ILE A 144 3.48 -20.71 -5.47
C ILE A 144 3.82 -21.51 -4.21
N SER A 145 2.84 -21.69 -3.32
CA SER A 145 3.00 -22.62 -2.21
C SER A 145 3.08 -24.04 -2.78
N THR A 146 4.30 -24.59 -2.84
CA THR A 146 4.54 -25.99 -3.18
C THR A 146 4.41 -26.90 -1.95
N ASP A 147 4.09 -26.35 -0.78
CA ASP A 147 4.21 -27.02 0.52
C ASP A 147 3.11 -28.02 0.87
N GLN A 148 2.25 -28.42 -0.08
CA GLN A 148 1.35 -29.57 0.12
C GLN A 148 1.25 -30.48 -1.10
N LEU A 149 2.37 -31.07 -1.53
CA LEU A 149 2.30 -32.50 -1.86
C LEU A 149 2.20 -33.26 -0.54
N THR A 150 0.97 -33.55 -0.10
CA THR A 150 0.80 -34.62 0.87
C THR A 150 1.39 -35.91 0.26
N PRO A 151 1.86 -36.89 1.07
CA PRO A 151 2.34 -38.19 0.58
C PRO A 151 1.33 -38.99 -0.26
N LEU A 152 0.12 -38.44 -0.48
CA LEU A 152 -1.03 -39.07 -1.13
C LEU A 152 -1.34 -38.51 -2.53
N GLU A 153 -0.49 -37.65 -3.13
CA GLU A 153 -0.70 -37.11 -4.49
C GLU A 153 -2.12 -36.53 -4.73
N ILE A 154 -2.79 -36.05 -3.69
CA ILE A 154 -4.09 -35.38 -3.85
C ILE A 154 -3.79 -33.95 -4.29
N PRO A 155 -4.30 -33.48 -5.44
CA PRO A 155 -4.22 -32.08 -5.82
C PRO A 155 -4.97 -31.28 -4.77
N VAL A 156 -4.24 -30.63 -3.86
CA VAL A 156 -4.83 -29.61 -3.01
C VAL A 156 -5.24 -28.51 -3.98
N ALA A 157 -6.55 -28.32 -4.14
CA ALA A 157 -7.11 -27.26 -4.95
C ALA A 157 -6.34 -25.96 -4.67
N TYR A 158 -5.94 -25.24 -5.71
CA TYR A 158 -5.22 -23.97 -5.65
C TYR A 158 -5.93 -22.99 -4.69
N ILE A 159 -5.56 -22.99 -3.41
CA ILE A 159 -6.08 -22.07 -2.41
C ILE A 159 -5.08 -20.93 -2.34
N TYR A 160 -5.48 -19.82 -2.98
CA TYR A 160 -4.73 -18.60 -3.20
C TYR A 160 -3.93 -18.15 -1.96
N THR A 161 -2.60 -18.30 -1.99
CA THR A 161 -1.69 -17.89 -0.90
C THR A 161 -1.23 -16.45 -1.00
N ASP A 162 -1.51 -15.78 -2.11
CA ASP A 162 -0.93 -14.47 -2.41
C ASP A 162 -1.91 -13.57 -3.18
N VAL A 163 -1.50 -12.32 -3.35
CA VAL A 163 -2.32 -11.24 -3.89
C VAL A 163 -2.70 -11.49 -5.35
N CYS A 164 -1.77 -11.96 -6.18
CA CYS A 164 -2.04 -12.21 -7.60
C CYS A 164 -3.06 -13.33 -7.77
N GLN A 165 -2.90 -14.41 -7.02
CA GLN A 165 -3.82 -15.54 -6.98
C GLN A 165 -5.20 -15.17 -6.44
N LYS A 166 -5.28 -14.27 -5.45
CA LYS A 166 -6.55 -13.71 -4.96
C LYS A 166 -7.30 -12.88 -6.03
N GLY A 167 -6.61 -12.46 -7.10
CA GLY A 167 -7.15 -11.61 -8.15
C GLY A 167 -6.79 -10.14 -8.01
N GLY A 168 -5.72 -9.82 -7.27
CA GLY A 168 -5.23 -8.47 -7.03
C GLY A 168 -5.81 -7.82 -5.79
N ILE A 169 -5.68 -6.50 -5.72
CA ILE A 169 -6.22 -5.65 -4.66
C ILE A 169 -7.44 -4.94 -5.24
N VAL A 170 -8.62 -5.48 -4.95
CA VAL A 170 -9.89 -4.99 -5.49
C VAL A 170 -10.84 -4.70 -4.34
N GLY A 171 -11.41 -3.50 -4.29
CA GLY A 171 -12.24 -3.10 -3.16
C GLY A 171 -12.66 -1.64 -3.22
N ARG A 172 -12.94 -1.07 -2.05
CA ARG A 172 -13.30 0.35 -1.91
C ARG A 172 -12.08 1.16 -1.47
N GLY A 173 -11.69 2.13 -2.27
CA GLY A 173 -10.72 3.14 -1.90
C GLY A 173 -11.37 4.34 -1.20
N VAL A 174 -10.66 4.94 -0.25
CA VAL A 174 -11.02 6.21 0.39
C VAL A 174 -9.83 7.16 0.37
N LEU A 175 -10.04 8.40 -0.09
CA LEU A 175 -9.00 9.43 -0.11
C LEU A 175 -9.15 10.34 1.12
N ALA A 176 -8.08 10.49 1.90
CA ALA A 176 -7.88 11.59 2.83
C ALA A 176 -7.03 12.67 2.13
N ASP A 177 -7.69 13.71 1.61
CA ASP A 177 -7.05 14.78 0.86
C ASP A 177 -6.56 15.91 1.78
N TRP A 178 -5.49 15.61 2.52
CA TRP A 178 -4.94 16.52 3.52
C TRP A 178 -4.48 17.85 2.92
N VAL A 179 -3.85 17.81 1.75
CA VAL A 179 -3.42 19.01 1.02
C VAL A 179 -4.59 19.94 0.71
N ARG A 180 -5.67 19.42 0.09
CA ARG A 180 -6.82 20.24 -0.30
C ARG A 180 -7.50 20.82 0.94
N TRP A 181 -7.67 19.99 1.96
CA TRP A 181 -8.25 20.43 3.22
C TRP A 181 -7.42 21.54 3.86
N TRP A 182 -6.09 21.41 3.91
CA TRP A 182 -5.19 22.43 4.45
C TRP A 182 -5.35 23.76 3.70
N GLU A 183 -5.23 23.73 2.37
CA GLU A 183 -5.30 24.94 1.54
C GLU A 183 -6.66 25.67 1.68
N LEU A 184 -7.76 24.93 1.83
CA LEU A 184 -9.10 25.51 1.95
C LEU A 184 -9.44 25.99 3.36
N THR A 185 -8.93 25.33 4.39
CA THR A 185 -9.25 25.66 5.79
C THR A 185 -8.22 26.59 6.43
N ARG A 186 -7.02 26.69 5.86
CA ARG A 186 -5.88 27.49 6.35
C ARG A 186 -5.26 28.33 5.22
N PRO A 187 -6.02 29.17 4.50
CA PRO A 187 -5.54 29.87 3.30
C PRO A 187 -4.36 30.84 3.56
N GLU A 188 -4.18 31.28 4.80
CA GLU A 188 -3.09 32.17 5.21
C GLU A 188 -1.83 31.42 5.69
N ILE A 189 -1.88 30.09 5.80
CA ILE A 189 -0.78 29.26 6.28
C ILE A 189 -0.23 28.45 5.11
N PRO A 190 1.04 28.65 4.69
CA PRO A 190 1.62 27.86 3.63
C PRO A 190 1.65 26.38 4.01
N LEU A 191 1.57 25.51 3.00
CA LEU A 191 1.74 24.09 3.22
C LEU A 191 3.12 23.79 3.82
N PRO A 192 3.20 22.83 4.76
CA PRO A 192 4.46 22.26 5.19
C PRO A 192 5.30 21.75 4.02
N GLN A 193 6.62 21.89 4.12
CA GLN A 193 7.55 21.42 3.10
C GLN A 193 7.54 19.88 3.08
N VAL A 194 7.34 19.30 1.90
CA VAL A 194 7.22 17.85 1.74
C VAL A 194 8.55 17.10 1.95
N ASN A 195 9.68 17.78 1.76
CA ASN A 195 11.04 17.29 2.00
C ASN A 195 11.56 17.64 3.42
N SER A 196 10.64 17.71 4.38
CA SER A 196 10.91 17.95 5.79
C SER A 196 10.25 16.85 6.64
N PRO A 197 10.63 16.66 7.91
CA PRO A 197 10.05 15.62 8.78
C PRO A 197 8.67 16.00 9.32
N HIS A 198 7.84 16.66 8.50
CA HIS A 198 6.51 17.07 8.92
C HIS A 198 5.64 15.84 9.14
N ALA A 199 5.26 15.62 10.38
CA ALA A 199 4.39 14.54 10.80
C ALA A 199 2.93 15.02 10.79
N ILE A 200 2.10 14.45 9.91
CA ILE A 200 0.67 14.73 9.84
C ILE A 200 -0.01 13.94 10.98
N PRO A 201 -0.54 14.61 12.02
CA PRO A 201 -1.12 13.91 13.17
C PRO A 201 -2.50 13.35 12.82
N ILE A 202 -2.92 12.30 13.54
CA ILE A 202 -4.24 11.67 13.37
C ILE A 202 -5.39 12.66 13.56
N SER A 203 -5.23 13.65 14.43
CA SER A 203 -6.24 14.70 14.62
C SER A 203 -6.55 15.43 13.31
N GLU A 204 -5.54 15.71 12.48
CA GLU A 204 -5.76 16.35 11.18
C GLU A 204 -6.36 15.37 10.17
N ILE A 205 -5.99 14.09 10.19
CA ILE A 205 -6.64 13.08 9.34
C ILE A 205 -8.14 12.96 9.65
N GLU A 206 -8.53 12.97 10.92
CA GLU A 206 -9.93 12.98 11.34
C GLU A 206 -10.63 14.29 10.92
N GLU A 207 -9.98 15.45 11.03
CA GLU A 207 -10.52 16.73 10.51
C GLU A 207 -10.75 16.69 8.99
N VAL A 208 -9.82 16.09 8.23
CA VAL A 208 -9.94 15.87 6.78
C VAL A 208 -11.15 14.99 6.47
N LEU A 209 -11.25 13.82 7.11
CA LEU A 209 -12.36 12.88 6.88
C LEU A 209 -13.72 13.50 7.23
N ASN A 210 -13.77 14.29 8.32
CA ASN A 210 -14.97 15.03 8.71
C ASN A 210 -15.33 16.12 7.70
N TYR A 211 -14.36 16.90 7.22
CA TYR A 211 -14.57 17.94 6.20
C TYR A 211 -15.09 17.34 4.88
N GLN A 212 -14.56 16.18 4.48
CA GLN A 212 -14.99 15.44 3.30
C GLN A 212 -16.29 14.65 3.51
N ASN A 213 -16.85 14.65 4.73
CA ASN A 213 -17.98 13.81 5.13
C ASN A 213 -17.79 12.33 4.72
N THR A 214 -16.60 11.79 4.97
CA THR A 214 -16.19 10.45 4.55
C THR A 214 -15.90 9.58 5.77
N THR A 215 -16.63 8.49 5.92
CA THR A 215 -16.41 7.52 6.99
C THR A 215 -15.74 6.25 6.42
N PRO A 216 -14.51 5.94 6.86
CA PRO A 216 -13.87 4.66 6.56
C PRO A 216 -14.69 3.47 7.06
N ARG A 217 -14.56 2.34 6.38
CA ARG A 217 -15.16 1.06 6.72
C ARG A 217 -14.08 -0.01 6.72
N GLN A 218 -14.31 -1.07 7.48
CA GLN A 218 -13.43 -2.23 7.48
C GLN A 218 -13.24 -2.77 6.06
N GLY A 219 -11.98 -3.02 5.70
CA GLY A 219 -11.56 -3.47 4.38
C GLY A 219 -11.42 -2.36 3.34
N ASP A 220 -11.67 -1.10 3.70
CA ASP A 220 -11.31 0.02 2.81
C ASP A 220 -9.79 0.07 2.59
N ILE A 221 -9.40 0.70 1.49
CA ILE A 221 -8.02 0.98 1.15
C ILE A 221 -7.82 2.49 1.32
N LEU A 222 -6.99 2.89 2.27
CA LEU A 222 -6.74 4.29 2.58
C LEU A 222 -5.74 4.87 1.58
N PHE A 223 -6.03 6.03 1.01
CA PHE A 223 -5.10 6.86 0.26
C PHE A 223 -4.91 8.19 1.00
N LEU A 224 -3.68 8.56 1.32
CA LEU A 224 -3.34 9.84 1.94
C LEU A 224 -2.61 10.73 0.93
N ARG A 225 -3.20 11.89 0.61
CA ARG A 225 -2.55 12.89 -0.24
C ARG A 225 -1.83 13.93 0.60
N THR A 226 -0.51 13.83 0.62
CA THR A 226 0.45 14.69 1.33
C THR A 226 0.98 15.83 0.46
N GLY A 227 0.89 15.69 -0.87
CA GLY A 227 1.34 16.69 -1.84
C GLY A 227 2.78 16.49 -2.31
N TYR A 228 3.43 15.39 -1.93
CA TYR A 228 4.80 15.11 -2.32
C TYR A 228 4.95 14.94 -3.85
N ILE A 229 4.12 14.11 -4.51
CA ILE A 229 4.13 14.00 -5.98
C ILE A 229 3.88 15.35 -6.67
N ARG A 230 2.93 16.15 -6.16
CA ARG A 230 2.64 17.49 -6.71
C ARG A 230 3.87 18.39 -6.70
N TRP A 231 4.59 18.43 -5.57
CA TRP A 231 5.83 19.18 -5.44
C TRP A 231 6.92 18.62 -6.35
N TYR A 232 7.13 17.30 -6.35
CA TYR A 232 8.23 16.67 -7.08
C TYR A 232 8.14 16.92 -8.60
N ASN A 233 6.92 16.85 -9.16
CA ASN A 233 6.65 17.12 -10.57
C ASN A 233 6.91 18.59 -10.96
N GLN A 234 6.89 19.53 -10.01
CA GLN A 234 7.09 20.96 -10.25
C GLN A 234 8.49 21.44 -9.88
N ALA A 235 9.21 20.69 -9.05
CA ALA A 235 10.53 21.04 -8.56
C ALA A 235 11.61 20.90 -9.65
N ASP A 236 12.60 21.80 -9.62
CA ASP A 236 13.81 21.65 -10.43
C ASP A 236 14.74 20.55 -9.88
N GLU A 237 15.71 20.11 -10.67
CA GLU A 237 16.66 19.05 -10.26
C GLU A 237 17.42 19.41 -8.98
N THR A 238 17.82 20.68 -8.84
CA THR A 238 18.56 21.15 -7.65
C THR A 238 17.73 20.98 -6.39
N SER A 239 16.44 21.28 -6.44
CA SER A 239 15.53 21.21 -5.30
C SER A 239 15.26 19.78 -4.86
N VAL A 240 15.17 18.83 -5.81
CA VAL A 240 14.98 17.42 -5.47
C VAL A 240 16.27 16.71 -5.05
N MET A 241 17.43 17.20 -5.51
CA MET A 241 18.76 16.67 -5.13
C MET A 241 19.30 17.27 -3.82
N GLN A 242 18.76 18.40 -3.38
CA GLN A 242 19.13 18.98 -2.08
C GLN A 242 18.89 17.94 -0.98
N GLU A 243 19.86 17.85 -0.07
CA GLU A 243 19.81 16.92 1.06
C GLU A 243 18.52 17.18 1.86
N ALA A 244 17.55 16.28 1.72
CA ALA A 244 16.26 16.41 2.38
C ALA A 244 16.45 16.20 3.88
N GLY A 245 15.91 17.11 4.70
CA GLY A 245 15.92 16.97 6.15
C GLY A 245 14.94 15.93 6.69
N GLY A 246 14.18 15.30 5.80
CA GLY A 246 13.15 14.32 6.10
C GLY A 246 12.16 14.15 4.94
N ASN A 247 11.11 13.38 5.18
CA ASN A 247 9.98 13.21 4.29
C ASN A 247 8.68 13.42 5.08
N ILE A 248 7.75 14.20 4.52
CA ILE A 248 6.41 14.36 5.08
C ILE A 248 5.70 13.01 5.08
N GLY A 249 4.82 12.78 6.06
CA GLY A 249 3.98 11.60 6.06
C GLY A 249 3.09 11.54 7.29
N LEU A 250 2.41 10.41 7.46
CA LEU A 250 1.61 10.17 8.67
C LEU A 250 2.52 10.15 9.91
N GLU A 251 2.07 10.78 11.00
CA GLU A 251 2.80 10.75 12.26
C GLU A 251 3.01 9.30 12.75
N SER A 252 4.23 9.00 13.20
CA SER A 252 4.65 7.65 13.58
C SER A 252 4.72 7.50 15.10
N ASN A 253 3.58 7.16 15.72
CA ASN A 253 3.43 6.95 17.16
C ASN A 253 2.29 5.95 17.47
N MET A 254 2.07 5.63 18.75
CA MET A 254 1.04 4.67 19.15
C MET A 254 -0.39 5.17 18.96
N ASP A 255 -0.63 6.48 18.88
CA ASP A 255 -1.97 7.01 18.56
C ASP A 255 -2.31 6.69 17.10
N SER A 256 -1.35 6.86 16.18
CA SER A 256 -1.48 6.43 14.78
C SER A 256 -1.65 4.92 14.64
N VAL A 257 -0.88 4.12 15.38
CA VAL A 257 -1.02 2.65 15.40
C VAL A 257 -2.44 2.27 15.83
N ARG A 258 -2.93 2.82 16.95
CA ARG A 258 -4.29 2.51 17.44
C ARG A 258 -5.37 2.99 16.49
N TRP A 259 -5.20 4.15 15.89
CA TRP A 259 -6.15 4.68 14.92
C TRP A 259 -6.22 3.78 13.67
N LEU A 260 -5.09 3.46 13.05
CA LEU A 260 -5.02 2.59 11.88
C LEU A 260 -5.63 1.21 12.17
N TYR A 261 -5.29 0.63 13.32
CA TYR A 261 -5.91 -0.61 13.78
C TYR A 261 -7.43 -0.50 13.84
N SER A 262 -7.97 0.53 14.51
CA SER A 262 -9.42 0.69 14.70
C SER A 262 -10.23 0.79 13.40
N LYS A 263 -9.60 1.23 12.30
CA LYS A 263 -10.27 1.33 10.99
C LYS A 263 -10.26 0.02 10.20
N HIS A 264 -9.33 -0.89 10.51
CA HIS A 264 -9.17 -2.18 9.83
C HIS A 264 -9.08 -2.05 8.31
N PHE A 265 -8.17 -1.18 7.83
CA PHE A 265 -7.91 -1.04 6.40
C PHE A 265 -7.30 -2.33 5.83
N ALA A 266 -7.66 -2.67 4.59
CA ALA A 266 -7.06 -3.81 3.87
C ALA A 266 -5.66 -3.49 3.33
N ALA A 267 -5.40 -2.21 3.04
CA ALA A 267 -4.10 -1.68 2.64
C ALA A 267 -4.11 -0.16 2.87
N VAL A 268 -2.93 0.44 2.94
CA VAL A 268 -2.77 1.89 3.07
C VAL A 268 -1.78 2.39 2.02
N ALA A 269 -2.03 3.56 1.45
CA ALA A 269 -1.20 4.15 0.42
C ALA A 269 -1.09 5.67 0.59
N ALA A 270 -0.01 6.25 0.09
CA ALA A 270 0.21 7.68 0.05
C ALA A 270 0.98 8.10 -1.21
N ASP A 271 1.02 9.41 -1.45
CA ASP A 271 1.77 10.04 -2.53
C ASP A 271 3.19 10.48 -2.13
N ASN A 272 3.72 9.97 -1.01
CA ASN A 272 5.07 10.27 -0.49
C ASN A 272 6.00 9.03 -0.58
N LEU A 273 7.25 9.19 -0.13
CA LEU A 273 8.29 8.16 -0.24
C LEU A 273 8.18 6.98 0.74
N ALA A 274 7.45 7.12 1.86
CA ALA A 274 7.55 6.20 2.99
C ALA A 274 6.22 5.96 3.73
N PHE A 275 5.08 6.49 3.25
CA PHE A 275 3.80 6.57 3.97
C PHE A 275 3.84 7.37 5.30
N GLU A 276 4.62 6.94 6.28
CA GLU A 276 4.93 7.64 7.52
C GLU A 276 5.94 8.78 7.31
N ALA A 277 5.96 9.74 8.25
CA ALA A 277 6.94 10.81 8.25
C ALA A 277 8.34 10.29 8.65
N GLU A 278 9.37 10.81 7.98
CA GLU A 278 10.76 10.45 8.23
C GLU A 278 11.64 11.65 8.59
N PRO A 279 12.62 11.51 9.51
CA PRO A 279 12.75 10.40 10.47
C PRO A 279 11.50 10.23 11.33
N ALA A 280 11.30 9.02 11.86
CA ALA A 280 10.22 8.68 12.79
C ALA A 280 10.71 8.83 14.25
N PRO A 281 10.68 10.03 14.86
CA PRO A 281 11.33 10.30 16.15
C PRO A 281 10.71 9.53 17.33
N GLY A 282 9.54 8.91 17.15
CA GLY A 282 8.80 8.16 18.18
C GLY A 282 9.22 6.69 18.36
N GLY A 283 10.11 6.16 17.52
CA GLY A 283 10.62 4.78 17.63
C GLY A 283 9.60 3.66 17.30
N ASN A 284 8.36 4.00 16.96
CA ASN A 284 7.31 3.07 16.55
C ASN A 284 7.07 3.19 15.05
N MET A 285 7.98 2.64 14.23
CA MET A 285 7.82 2.71 12.77
C MET A 285 6.50 2.07 12.34
N LEU A 286 5.69 2.79 11.58
CA LEU A 286 4.43 2.27 11.08
C LEU A 286 4.66 1.08 10.13
N HIS A 287 5.80 1.04 9.43
CA HIS A 287 6.21 -0.14 8.65
C HIS A 287 6.27 -1.44 9.47
N ASP A 288 6.79 -1.41 10.70
CA ASP A 288 6.86 -2.59 11.58
C ASP A 288 5.43 -3.09 11.89
N TRP A 289 4.51 -2.17 12.16
CA TRP A 289 3.11 -2.49 12.49
C TRP A 289 2.31 -2.96 11.28
N LEU A 290 2.31 -2.18 10.21
CA LEU A 290 1.57 -2.46 8.99
C LEU A 290 2.06 -3.75 8.36
N LEU A 291 3.32 -3.84 7.93
CA LEU A 291 3.81 -5.00 7.21
C LEU A 291 4.11 -6.18 8.15
N GLY A 292 4.79 -5.93 9.27
CA GLY A 292 5.27 -6.97 10.17
C GLY A 292 4.19 -7.54 11.08
N TYR A 293 3.54 -6.71 11.89
CA TYR A 293 2.61 -7.19 12.94
C TYR A 293 1.18 -7.45 12.45
N TRP A 294 0.71 -6.74 11.41
CA TRP A 294 -0.68 -6.84 10.93
C TRP A 294 -0.83 -7.52 9.58
N GLY A 295 0.19 -7.46 8.73
CA GLY A 295 0.10 -7.96 7.36
C GLY A 295 -0.71 -7.03 6.47
N THR A 296 -0.56 -5.72 6.63
CA THR A 296 -1.19 -4.65 5.84
C THR A 296 -0.19 -4.09 4.84
N PRO A 297 -0.39 -4.32 3.53
CA PRO A 297 0.45 -3.73 2.48
C PRO A 297 0.47 -2.20 2.53
N ILE A 298 1.63 -1.64 2.19
CA ILE A 298 1.88 -0.20 2.10
C ILE A 298 2.04 0.18 0.63
N GLY A 299 1.42 1.29 0.25
CA GLY A 299 1.53 1.89 -1.07
C GLY A 299 2.27 3.22 -0.99
N GLU A 300 3.26 3.41 -1.85
CA GLU A 300 4.09 4.61 -1.87
C GLU A 300 4.06 5.25 -3.26
N LEU A 301 4.29 6.56 -3.31
CA LEU A 301 4.42 7.34 -4.55
C LEU A 301 3.22 7.24 -5.50
N PHE A 302 2.01 7.01 -5.00
CA PHE A 302 0.81 7.05 -5.84
C PHE A 302 0.55 8.47 -6.36
N ASP A 303 0.21 8.62 -7.65
CA ASP A 303 -0.21 9.92 -8.18
C ASP A 303 -1.69 10.16 -7.82
N LEU A 304 -1.90 11.00 -6.80
CA LEU A 304 -3.23 11.32 -6.27
C LEU A 304 -3.78 12.66 -6.78
N GLU A 305 -3.08 13.34 -7.71
CA GLU A 305 -3.51 14.67 -8.19
C GLU A 305 -4.81 14.59 -9.00
N GLY A 306 -4.86 13.67 -9.97
CA GLY A 306 -6.07 13.43 -10.76
C GLY A 306 -7.23 12.93 -9.89
N LEU A 307 -6.92 12.10 -8.88
CA LEU A 307 -7.92 11.56 -7.97
C LEU A 307 -8.53 12.64 -7.09
N SER A 308 -7.71 13.54 -6.53
CA SER A 308 -8.17 14.70 -5.75
C SER A 308 -9.15 15.57 -6.55
N GLN A 309 -8.82 15.86 -7.81
CA GLN A 309 -9.67 16.67 -8.69
C GLN A 309 -11.01 15.98 -8.98
N GLU A 310 -11.00 14.67 -9.26
CA GLU A 310 -12.21 13.91 -9.52
C GLU A 310 -13.09 13.77 -8.27
N CYS A 311 -12.49 13.49 -7.10
CA CYS A 311 -13.20 13.46 -5.82
C CYS A 311 -13.91 14.79 -5.54
N GLU A 312 -13.22 15.91 -5.75
CA GLU A 312 -13.80 17.24 -5.58
C GLU A 312 -14.97 17.50 -6.54
N ARG A 313 -14.80 17.14 -7.82
CA ARG A 313 -15.85 17.29 -8.84
C ARG A 313 -17.11 16.51 -8.48
N GLN A 314 -16.94 15.33 -7.89
CA GLN A 314 -18.00 14.43 -7.46
C GLN A 314 -18.54 14.75 -6.07
N LYS A 315 -17.84 15.60 -5.29
CA LYS A 315 -18.06 15.80 -3.86
C LYS A 315 -18.11 14.47 -3.09
N ARG A 316 -17.23 13.54 -3.46
CA ARG A 316 -17.16 12.18 -2.91
C ARG A 316 -15.71 11.72 -2.90
N TRP A 317 -15.21 11.29 -1.74
CA TRP A 317 -13.83 10.83 -1.55
C TRP A 317 -13.73 9.31 -1.36
N SER A 318 -14.70 8.58 -1.89
CA SER A 318 -14.69 7.12 -1.99
C SER A 318 -14.95 6.68 -3.42
N PHE A 319 -14.32 5.58 -3.81
CA PHE A 319 -14.31 5.06 -5.18
C PHE A 319 -14.10 3.55 -5.17
N PHE A 320 -14.43 2.89 -6.28
CA PHE A 320 -14.02 1.51 -6.51
C PHE A 320 -12.57 1.50 -6.95
N LEU A 321 -11.76 0.60 -6.38
CA LEU A 321 -10.36 0.43 -6.75
C LEU A 321 -10.15 -0.94 -7.37
N THR A 322 -9.41 -0.97 -8.48
CA THR A 322 -8.72 -2.17 -8.96
C THR A 322 -7.23 -1.91 -8.99
N SER A 323 -6.44 -2.85 -8.48
CA SER A 323 -4.99 -2.85 -8.61
C SER A 323 -4.50 -4.27 -8.87
N ALA A 324 -3.64 -4.41 -9.88
CA ALA A 324 -3.13 -5.70 -10.34
C ALA A 324 -1.60 -5.71 -10.31
N PRO A 325 -1.00 -6.02 -9.15
CA PRO A 325 0.44 -6.23 -9.03
C PRO A 325 0.98 -7.23 -10.06
N LEU A 326 2.25 -7.06 -10.43
CA LEU A 326 2.99 -7.97 -11.31
C LEU A 326 3.03 -9.37 -10.70
N ASN A 327 2.82 -10.36 -11.56
CA ASN A 327 2.82 -11.76 -11.18
C ASN A 327 4.25 -12.35 -11.11
N VAL A 328 5.08 -11.81 -10.21
CA VAL A 328 6.48 -12.19 -10.02
C VAL A 328 6.63 -13.01 -8.74
N THR A 329 6.98 -14.29 -8.88
CA THR A 329 7.13 -15.21 -7.74
C THR A 329 8.14 -14.68 -6.71
N GLY A 330 7.73 -14.59 -5.45
CA GLY A 330 8.50 -14.03 -4.34
C GLY A 330 8.65 -12.51 -4.39
N GLY A 331 7.95 -11.81 -5.29
CA GLY A 331 8.05 -10.37 -5.50
C GLY A 331 7.85 -9.58 -4.21
N VAL A 332 8.87 -8.79 -3.86
CA VAL A 332 8.94 -8.02 -2.60
C VAL A 332 8.12 -6.72 -2.70
N ALA A 333 8.03 -6.14 -3.89
CA ALA A 333 7.13 -5.05 -4.21
C ALA A 333 6.64 -5.21 -5.65
N SER A 334 5.73 -4.35 -6.07
CA SER A 334 5.26 -4.29 -7.44
C SER A 334 4.74 -2.90 -7.78
N PRO A 335 4.90 -2.41 -9.02
CA PRO A 335 4.02 -1.37 -9.56
C PRO A 335 2.55 -1.76 -9.34
N PRO A 336 1.67 -0.81 -9.00
CA PRO A 336 0.35 -1.14 -8.51
C PRO A 336 -0.64 -1.41 -9.65
N ASN A 337 -0.45 -0.80 -10.84
CA ASN A 337 -1.41 -0.87 -11.95
C ASN A 337 -2.83 -0.55 -11.45
N ALA A 338 -2.95 0.61 -10.80
CA ALA A 338 -4.09 0.99 -9.99
C ALA A 338 -5.00 1.98 -10.71
N ILE A 339 -6.31 1.70 -10.67
CA ILE A 339 -7.35 2.54 -11.27
C ILE A 339 -8.45 2.76 -10.23
N ALA A 340 -8.74 4.04 -9.95
CA ALA A 340 -9.93 4.46 -9.22
C ALA A 340 -11.10 4.67 -10.19
N ILE A 341 -12.30 4.20 -9.83
CA ILE A 341 -13.50 4.24 -10.68
C ILE A 341 -14.69 4.81 -9.88
N PHE A 342 -15.40 5.77 -10.47
CA PHE A 342 -16.49 6.57 -9.84
C PHE A 342 -17.87 6.39 -10.46
#